data_AF-A0A381NEK2-F1
#
_entry.id   AF-A0A381NEK2-F1
#
_cell.length_a   1.000
_cell.length_b   1.000
_cell.length_c   1.000
_cell.angle_alpha   90.00
_cell.angle_beta   90.00
_cell.angle_gamma   90.00
#
_symmetry.space_group_name_H-M   'P 1'
#
loop_
_entity.id
_entity.type
_entity.pdbx_description
1 polymer ?
#
loop_
_entity_poly.entity_id
_entity_poly.type
_entity_poly.pdbx_seq_one_letter_code
_entity_poly.pdbx_strand_id
1 'polypeptide(L)'
;MRNDNHPTTRLRRHHILLCAVILLAGVITTTAPVAAQLPADPNPERELQMTVAEGFTVAAVGDVIIARPISQGMNIELTEVVEILQRPDVTFGNFETSAIDLQDFDGYQAAEHGGAWLIGPPAVADDLKTMGFDMMARANNHTTDWGVEGMRSTTKILDEAGIVHAGAGETLALARAGRYFETPKGRVAVVSMASSFTPLSRAMNPLGEAPGRPGLSPVRTTRHTLITQEEMDVLVGIRDSIAAYRRGETEAGGESDEEPVTELSSFGTNFRVANHRGYEHDLNEIDLGEILAAIKQAKRNSDFVIATIHAHDPGNWSDQPPDFLEELAHKAIDAGADQFVGHGPHQLRGLEIYKGKPIFYSLANFVFQVELQEPVGQDLYDRYNIDPKEVTNSEFNRRFLERSFGDSIWYESVIAESRYEGGTVAEIRLYPVELGYEKRGAHRGVPGTARPEVGQQILETMQRLSAPYNTTMTIEDGVGVVRVSAAVGANRR
;
A
#
# COMPACT_ATOMS: atom_id res chain seq x y z
N MET A 1 13.59 68.23 -65.99
CA MET A 1 14.02 68.93 -64.77
C MET A 1 14.61 67.86 -63.83
N ARG A 2 15.95 67.67 -63.90
CA ARG A 2 16.94 67.67 -62.78
C ARG A 2 16.48 66.91 -61.53
N ASN A 3 17.20 65.95 -60.95
CA ASN A 3 18.50 65.29 -61.15
C ASN A 3 18.48 64.17 -60.05
N ASP A 4 18.96 62.94 -60.21
CA ASP A 4 20.38 62.59 -60.02
C ASP A 4 20.66 61.13 -60.43
N ASN A 5 21.49 61.02 -61.47
CA ASN A 5 22.69 60.17 -61.63
C ASN A 5 22.79 58.76 -61.00
N HIS A 6 22.60 57.76 -61.87
CA HIS A 6 23.49 56.60 -62.02
C HIS A 6 24.84 57.06 -62.65
N PRO A 7 25.99 56.33 -62.58
CA PRO A 7 26.08 54.93 -63.00
C PRO A 7 27.19 54.05 -62.38
N THR A 8 27.21 52.86 -62.95
CA THR A 8 27.92 51.61 -62.69
C THR A 8 29.40 51.58 -63.08
N THR A 9 30.04 50.48 -62.64
CA THR A 9 31.14 49.71 -63.24
C THR A 9 32.61 49.83 -62.76
N ARG A 10 33.05 48.69 -62.21
CA ARG A 10 34.23 47.86 -62.54
C ARG A 10 35.65 48.22 -62.08
N LEU A 11 36.21 47.19 -61.40
CA LEU A 11 37.57 46.64 -61.40
C LEU A 11 38.74 47.51 -60.88
N ARG A 12 39.45 46.94 -59.90
CA ARG A 12 40.91 46.74 -59.96
C ARG A 12 41.37 45.65 -58.99
N ARG A 13 41.98 44.60 -59.54
CA ARG A 13 42.93 43.68 -58.85
C ARG A 13 44.27 44.40 -58.70
N HIS A 14 45.01 44.15 -57.61
CA HIS A 14 46.49 44.06 -57.42
C HIS A 14 46.67 43.62 -55.93
N HIS A 15 47.00 42.36 -55.60
CA HIS A 15 48.35 41.81 -55.37
C HIS A 15 49.19 42.62 -54.36
N ILE A 16 49.85 42.14 -53.31
CA ILE A 16 50.13 40.85 -52.64
C ILE A 16 50.66 41.28 -51.24
N LEU A 17 50.29 40.60 -50.15
CA LEU A 17 51.20 40.47 -49.01
C LEU A 17 51.06 39.07 -48.38
N LEU A 18 52.20 38.41 -48.35
CA LEU A 18 52.48 37.08 -47.83
C LEU A 18 52.29 37.06 -46.30
N CYS A 19 51.51 36.13 -45.76
CA CYS A 19 51.68 35.64 -44.39
C CYS A 19 51.38 34.15 -44.36
N ALA A 20 52.41 33.37 -44.02
CA ALA A 20 52.38 31.93 -43.91
C ALA A 20 51.36 31.49 -42.85
N VAL A 21 50.44 30.59 -43.24
CA VAL A 21 49.57 29.87 -42.31
C VAL A 21 50.41 28.82 -41.60
N ILE A 22 50.77 29.10 -40.35
CA ILE A 22 51.32 28.08 -39.44
C ILE A 22 50.14 27.21 -39.00
N LEU A 23 50.13 25.96 -39.44
CA LEU A 23 49.31 24.88 -38.90
C LEU A 23 49.75 24.60 -37.47
N LEU A 24 49.08 25.20 -36.48
CA LEU A 24 49.05 24.63 -35.13
C LEU A 24 47.92 23.59 -35.10
N ALA A 25 48.31 22.32 -35.12
CA ALA A 25 47.44 21.23 -34.71
C ALA A 25 47.08 21.45 -33.23
N GLY A 26 45.95 22.10 -33.00
CA GLY A 26 45.32 22.11 -31.69
C GLY A 26 44.87 20.68 -31.38
N VAL A 27 45.55 20.02 -30.45
CA VAL A 27 45.01 18.83 -29.80
C VAL A 27 43.76 19.30 -29.06
N ILE A 28 42.60 19.11 -29.68
CA ILE A 28 41.32 19.16 -28.96
C ILE A 28 41.32 17.91 -28.11
N THR A 29 41.84 18.00 -26.89
CA THR A 29 41.54 17.01 -25.87
C THR A 29 40.04 17.11 -25.61
N THR A 30 39.28 16.20 -26.18
CA THR A 30 37.88 15.96 -25.81
C THR A 30 37.90 15.44 -24.37
N THR A 31 37.98 16.34 -23.39
CA THR A 31 37.60 15.99 -22.03
C THR A 31 36.08 15.79 -22.09
N ALA A 32 35.66 14.53 -22.23
CA ALA A 32 34.28 14.16 -21.94
C ALA A 32 33.91 14.77 -20.59
N PRO A 33 32.71 15.35 -20.43
CA PRO A 33 32.29 15.82 -19.13
C PRO A 33 32.24 14.59 -18.23
N VAL A 34 33.23 14.45 -17.34
CA VAL A 34 33.10 13.55 -16.19
C VAL A 34 31.95 14.15 -15.42
N ALA A 35 30.79 13.50 -15.46
CA ALA A 35 29.70 13.83 -14.56
C ALA A 35 30.31 13.80 -13.15
N ALA A 36 30.39 14.96 -12.50
CA ALA A 36 30.91 15.04 -11.14
C ALA A 36 29.92 14.26 -10.26
N GLN A 37 30.21 12.99 -10.02
CA GLN A 37 29.50 12.21 -9.03
C GLN A 37 29.73 12.90 -7.69
N LEU A 38 28.64 13.31 -7.04
CA LEU A 38 28.70 13.76 -5.67
C LEU A 38 29.41 12.69 -4.83
N PRO A 39 30.27 13.07 -3.87
CA PRO A 39 30.95 12.11 -3.03
C PRO A 39 29.92 11.23 -2.32
N ALA A 40 30.18 9.92 -2.29
CA ALA A 40 29.33 8.98 -1.57
C ALA A 40 29.29 9.36 -0.09
N ASP A 41 28.12 9.16 0.52
CA ASP A 41 27.93 9.30 1.95
C ASP A 41 28.93 8.40 2.69
N PRO A 42 29.81 8.95 3.56
CA PRO A 42 30.83 8.16 4.22
C PRO A 42 30.26 7.22 5.29
N ASN A 43 29.00 7.38 5.71
CA ASN A 43 28.35 6.48 6.66
C ASN A 43 26.85 6.29 6.34
N PRO A 44 26.53 5.54 5.27
CA PRO A 44 25.14 5.35 4.85
C PRO A 44 24.30 4.57 5.87
N GLU A 45 24.94 3.78 6.75
CA GLU A 45 24.25 3.00 7.80
C GLU A 45 23.76 3.91 8.94
N ARG A 46 24.50 4.97 9.28
CA ARG A 46 24.08 5.97 10.27
C ARG A 46 22.76 6.62 9.90
N GLU A 47 22.58 6.94 8.63
CA GLU A 47 21.36 7.59 8.12
C GLU A 47 20.12 6.67 8.12
N LEU A 48 20.30 5.36 8.41
CA LEU A 48 19.20 4.40 8.53
C LEU A 48 18.87 4.06 9.99
N GLN A 49 19.57 4.66 10.97
CA GLN A 49 19.32 4.41 12.38
C GLN A 49 18.01 5.08 12.84
N MET A 50 17.28 4.41 13.71
CA MET A 50 16.16 5.01 14.45
C MET A 50 16.70 6.01 15.48
N THR A 51 16.18 7.24 15.46
CA THR A 51 16.67 8.35 16.29
C THR A 51 15.59 9.00 17.16
N VAL A 52 14.42 8.35 17.30
CA VAL A 52 13.40 8.80 18.26
C VAL A 52 13.92 8.69 19.70
N ALA A 53 13.36 9.50 20.59
CA ALA A 53 13.69 9.44 22.01
C ALA A 53 13.30 8.08 22.63
N GLU A 54 14.04 7.67 23.66
CA GLU A 54 13.77 6.43 24.41
C GLU A 54 12.33 6.39 24.95
N GLY A 55 11.69 5.23 24.85
CA GLY A 55 10.30 5.05 25.27
C GLY A 55 9.30 5.70 24.30
N PHE A 56 9.67 5.89 23.03
CA PHE A 56 8.74 6.27 21.97
C PHE A 56 7.71 5.16 21.72
N THR A 57 6.43 5.51 21.56
CA THR A 57 5.34 4.56 21.37
C THR A 57 4.53 4.84 20.11
N VAL A 58 4.18 3.77 19.39
CA VAL A 58 3.29 3.81 18.22
C VAL A 58 2.15 2.83 18.43
N ALA A 59 0.90 3.28 18.36
CA ALA A 59 -0.24 2.38 18.16
C ALA A 59 -0.55 2.25 16.66
N ALA A 60 -0.68 1.01 16.21
CA ALA A 60 -1.17 0.69 14.88
C ALA A 60 -2.47 -0.10 15.00
N VAL A 61 -3.42 0.21 14.12
CA VAL A 61 -4.65 -0.55 13.93
C VAL A 61 -4.76 -1.02 12.48
N GLY A 62 -5.69 -1.93 12.23
CA GLY A 62 -5.94 -2.43 10.89
C GLY A 62 -6.86 -1.53 10.05
N ASP A 63 -7.72 -2.16 9.25
CA ASP A 63 -8.55 -1.48 8.26
C ASP A 63 -9.66 -0.64 8.90
N VAL A 64 -9.76 0.62 8.49
CA VAL A 64 -10.76 1.59 8.94
C VAL A 64 -11.76 1.82 7.82
N ILE A 65 -12.77 0.97 7.75
CA ILE A 65 -13.91 1.08 6.84
C ILE A 65 -15.05 1.78 7.60
N ILE A 66 -14.99 3.11 7.65
CA ILE A 66 -15.93 3.96 8.39
C ILE A 66 -16.95 4.62 7.45
N ALA A 67 -18.24 4.48 7.75
CA ALA A 67 -19.35 5.06 6.98
C ALA A 67 -20.08 6.17 7.74
N ARG A 68 -19.99 6.15 9.08
CA ARG A 68 -20.65 7.07 10.01
C ARG A 68 -19.73 7.34 11.21
N PRO A 69 -19.70 8.57 11.75
CA PRO A 69 -18.99 8.87 13.00
C PRO A 69 -19.42 7.96 14.14
N ILE A 70 -18.48 7.62 15.02
CA ILE A 70 -18.61 6.62 16.08
C ILE A 70 -18.38 7.25 17.46
N SER A 71 -17.43 8.19 17.59
CA SER A 71 -16.98 8.71 18.90
C SER A 71 -18.09 9.40 19.72
N GLN A 72 -19.16 9.87 19.07
CA GLN A 72 -20.30 10.50 19.74
C GLN A 72 -21.18 9.50 20.52
N GLY A 73 -21.11 8.20 20.18
CA GLY A 73 -21.91 7.13 20.78
C GLY A 73 -21.18 6.32 21.85
N MET A 74 -20.11 6.87 22.44
CA MET A 74 -19.23 6.16 23.39
C MET A 74 -20.00 5.39 24.46
N ASN A 75 -19.91 4.06 24.37
CA ASN A 75 -20.10 3.13 25.48
C ASN A 75 -18.76 2.88 26.19
N ILE A 76 -18.77 2.13 27.29
CA ILE A 76 -17.57 1.86 28.08
C ILE A 76 -16.49 1.19 27.23
N GLU A 77 -16.88 0.23 26.39
CA GLU A 77 -15.94 -0.56 25.57
C GLU A 77 -15.25 0.29 24.49
N LEU A 78 -15.98 1.21 23.85
CA LEU A 78 -15.37 2.14 22.89
C LEU A 78 -14.50 3.19 23.60
N THR A 79 -14.89 3.62 24.80
CA THR A 79 -14.14 4.62 25.58
C THR A 79 -12.74 4.08 25.91
N GLU A 80 -12.66 2.85 26.39
CA GLU A 80 -11.37 2.18 26.69
C GLU A 80 -10.49 2.05 25.44
N VAL A 81 -11.08 1.70 24.29
CA VAL A 81 -10.36 1.66 23.01
C VAL A 81 -9.81 3.03 22.64
N VAL A 82 -10.61 4.10 22.77
CA VAL A 82 -10.17 5.47 22.47
C VAL A 82 -9.05 5.91 23.41
N GLU A 83 -9.12 5.57 24.70
CA GLU A 83 -8.03 5.84 25.66
C GLU A 83 -6.72 5.14 25.27
N ILE A 84 -6.79 3.91 24.74
CA ILE A 84 -5.62 3.19 24.20
C ILE A 84 -5.05 3.90 22.96
N LEU A 85 -5.89 4.49 22.11
CA LEU A 85 -5.44 5.23 20.92
C LEU A 85 -4.89 6.62 21.22
N GLN A 86 -5.29 7.26 22.31
CA GLN A 86 -4.88 8.63 22.63
C GLN A 86 -3.58 8.72 23.44
N ARG A 87 -3.14 7.62 24.07
CA ARG A 87 -1.93 7.59 24.91
C ARG A 87 -0.57 7.50 24.17
N PRO A 88 -0.43 6.87 22.98
CA PRO A 88 0.86 6.73 22.32
C PRO A 88 1.38 8.06 21.79
N ASP A 89 2.67 8.12 21.42
CA ASP A 89 3.21 9.32 20.77
C ASP A 89 2.68 9.49 19.33
N VAL A 90 2.31 8.38 18.67
CA VAL A 90 1.67 8.35 17.35
C VAL A 90 0.64 7.23 17.25
N THR A 91 -0.53 7.54 16.69
CA THR A 91 -1.52 6.53 16.31
C THR A 91 -1.75 6.49 14.80
N PHE A 92 -1.64 5.28 14.24
CA PHE A 92 -1.68 4.99 12.81
C PHE A 92 -2.77 3.97 12.44
N GLY A 93 -3.41 4.12 11.27
CA GLY A 93 -4.33 3.14 10.70
C GLY A 93 -4.41 3.18 9.16
N ASN A 94 -5.20 2.29 8.55
CA ASN A 94 -5.48 2.30 7.11
C ASN A 94 -6.88 2.84 6.83
N PHE A 95 -6.99 4.04 6.25
CA PHE A 95 -8.28 4.61 5.89
C PHE A 95 -8.75 3.99 4.57
N GLU A 96 -9.59 2.98 4.68
CA GLU A 96 -10.06 2.12 3.58
C GLU A 96 -11.50 2.47 3.19
N THR A 97 -11.71 3.74 2.87
CA THR A 97 -12.99 4.26 2.39
C THR A 97 -12.74 5.58 1.66
N SER A 98 -13.79 6.24 1.18
CA SER A 98 -13.72 7.63 0.69
C SER A 98 -14.42 8.57 1.68
N ALA A 99 -13.86 9.75 1.93
CA ALA A 99 -14.55 10.83 2.64
C ALA A 99 -15.06 11.85 1.62
N ILE A 100 -16.38 12.01 1.53
CA ILE A 100 -17.03 12.83 0.50
C ILE A 100 -18.27 13.52 1.06
N ASP A 101 -18.40 14.82 0.81
CA ASP A 101 -19.68 15.51 0.93
C ASP A 101 -20.46 15.39 -0.38
N LEU A 102 -21.40 14.45 -0.44
CA LEU A 102 -22.20 14.20 -1.64
C LEU A 102 -23.05 15.40 -2.09
N GLN A 103 -23.30 16.38 -1.23
CA GLN A 103 -24.07 17.57 -1.61
C GLN A 103 -23.26 18.54 -2.47
N ASP A 104 -21.94 18.53 -2.33
CA ASP A 104 -20.99 19.41 -3.03
C ASP A 104 -19.97 18.61 -3.86
N PHE A 105 -20.28 17.33 -4.14
CA PHE A 105 -19.38 16.45 -4.86
C PHE A 105 -19.52 16.59 -6.38
N ASP A 106 -18.48 17.11 -7.02
CA ASP A 106 -18.38 17.22 -8.49
C ASP A 106 -17.73 15.97 -9.11
N GLY A 107 -18.29 14.79 -8.81
CA GLY A 107 -17.78 13.50 -9.27
C GLY A 107 -18.84 12.42 -9.29
N TYR A 108 -18.42 11.17 -9.53
CA TYR A 108 -19.32 10.02 -9.59
C TYR A 108 -18.61 8.73 -9.19
N GLN A 109 -19.39 7.67 -8.98
CA GLN A 109 -18.88 6.31 -8.75
C GLN A 109 -18.06 5.85 -9.96
N ALA A 110 -16.80 5.47 -9.74
CA ALA A 110 -15.94 4.97 -10.81
C ALA A 110 -16.47 3.63 -11.32
N ALA A 111 -16.26 3.35 -12.62
CA ALA A 111 -16.70 2.08 -13.22
C ALA A 111 -15.98 0.85 -12.65
N GLU A 112 -14.74 1.03 -12.18
CA GLU A 112 -13.98 0.02 -11.44
C GLU A 112 -13.94 0.42 -9.96
N HIS A 113 -14.02 -0.57 -9.06
CA HIS A 113 -14.08 -0.34 -7.61
C HIS A 113 -13.42 -1.47 -6.83
N GLY A 114 -13.05 -1.22 -5.57
CA GLY A 114 -12.33 -2.14 -4.70
C GLY A 114 -13.12 -3.35 -4.18
N GLY A 115 -14.37 -3.52 -4.60
CA GLY A 115 -15.29 -4.56 -4.10
C GLY A 115 -16.69 -4.01 -3.80
N ALA A 116 -16.76 -2.76 -3.35
CA ALA A 116 -17.94 -1.90 -3.26
C ALA A 116 -17.52 -0.44 -3.49
N TRP A 117 -18.45 0.52 -3.43
CA TRP A 117 -18.17 1.96 -3.48
C TRP A 117 -18.25 2.55 -2.07
N LEU A 118 -17.20 2.36 -1.28
CA LEU A 118 -17.23 2.75 0.12
C LEU A 118 -17.19 4.27 0.27
N ILE A 119 -18.01 4.80 1.19
CA ILE A 119 -18.16 6.23 1.43
C ILE A 119 -18.49 6.52 2.89
N GLY A 120 -17.90 7.59 3.40
CA GLY A 120 -18.25 8.26 4.65
C GLY A 120 -18.39 9.77 4.43
N PRO A 121 -19.23 10.46 5.23
CA PRO A 121 -19.32 11.92 5.19
C PRO A 121 -18.03 12.57 5.74
N PRO A 122 -17.78 13.87 5.51
CA PRO A 122 -16.58 14.55 6.01
C PRO A 122 -16.34 14.38 7.51
N ALA A 123 -17.43 14.35 8.30
CA ALA A 123 -17.38 14.21 9.75
C ALA A 123 -16.66 12.95 10.26
N VAL A 124 -16.46 11.92 9.42
CA VAL A 124 -15.67 10.73 9.82
C VAL A 124 -14.20 11.08 10.06
N ALA A 125 -13.65 12.06 9.35
CA ALA A 125 -12.26 12.46 9.54
C ALA A 125 -12.07 13.19 10.89
N ASP A 126 -12.97 14.10 11.25
CA ASP A 126 -12.98 14.77 12.55
C ASP A 126 -13.17 13.76 13.70
N ASP A 127 -14.03 12.76 13.49
CA ASP A 127 -14.27 11.69 14.44
C ASP A 127 -13.01 10.85 14.69
N LEU A 128 -12.32 10.45 13.61
CA LEU A 128 -11.03 9.75 13.72
C LEU A 128 -9.97 10.62 14.40
N LYS A 129 -9.91 11.93 14.11
CA LYS A 129 -8.98 12.80 14.82
C LYS A 129 -9.29 12.87 16.31
N THR A 130 -10.58 12.93 16.66
CA THR A 130 -11.06 12.91 18.06
C THR A 130 -10.68 11.61 18.77
N MET A 131 -10.74 10.47 18.07
CA MET A 131 -10.31 9.16 18.61
C MET A 131 -8.79 9.07 18.85
N GLY A 132 -7.99 10.00 18.32
CA GLY A 132 -6.55 10.06 18.52
C GLY A 132 -5.71 9.70 17.30
N PHE A 133 -6.30 9.52 16.12
CA PHE A 133 -5.51 9.22 14.92
C PHE A 133 -4.65 10.41 14.46
N ASP A 134 -3.38 10.15 14.22
CA ASP A 134 -2.43 11.14 13.70
C ASP A 134 -2.07 10.90 12.24
N MET A 135 -1.97 9.62 11.86
CA MET A 135 -1.51 9.21 10.54
C MET A 135 -2.41 8.13 9.92
N MET A 136 -2.65 8.21 8.61
CA MET A 136 -3.47 7.23 7.87
C MET A 136 -2.82 6.79 6.56
N ALA A 137 -2.84 5.49 6.28
CA ALA A 137 -2.57 4.97 4.94
C ALA A 137 -3.79 5.19 4.01
N ARG A 138 -3.52 5.41 2.72
CA ARG A 138 -4.54 5.64 1.69
C ARG A 138 -4.32 4.86 0.40
N ALA A 139 -3.17 4.20 0.21
CA ALA A 139 -3.01 3.27 -0.90
C ALA A 139 -3.74 1.97 -0.55
N ASN A 140 -4.91 1.75 -1.14
CA ASN A 140 -5.70 0.54 -1.01
C ASN A 140 -6.64 0.38 -2.22
N ASN A 141 -7.31 -0.74 -2.31
CA ASN A 141 -8.30 -1.04 -3.35
C ASN A 141 -9.44 0.00 -3.44
N HIS A 142 -9.74 0.72 -2.36
CA HIS A 142 -10.83 1.70 -2.26
C HIS A 142 -10.40 3.16 -2.52
N THR A 143 -9.12 3.42 -2.83
CA THR A 143 -8.60 4.80 -3.01
C THR A 143 -9.37 5.61 -4.07
N THR A 144 -9.84 4.97 -5.13
CA THR A 144 -10.47 5.64 -6.29
C THR A 144 -11.87 5.09 -6.60
N ASP A 145 -12.57 4.53 -5.61
CA ASP A 145 -13.96 4.05 -5.79
C ASP A 145 -14.86 5.14 -6.38
N TRP A 146 -14.70 6.38 -5.91
CA TRP A 146 -15.46 7.54 -6.37
C TRP A 146 -14.64 8.40 -7.35
N GLY A 147 -13.81 7.74 -8.16
CA GLY A 147 -12.93 8.39 -9.11
C GLY A 147 -11.79 9.17 -8.45
N VAL A 148 -11.10 9.96 -9.27
CA VAL A 148 -10.01 10.85 -8.81
C VAL A 148 -10.57 12.01 -7.98
N GLU A 149 -11.81 12.39 -8.26
CA GLU A 149 -12.58 13.41 -7.54
C GLU A 149 -12.80 12.97 -6.08
N GLY A 150 -13.23 11.72 -5.85
CA GLY A 150 -13.40 11.17 -4.50
C GLY A 150 -12.08 11.01 -3.75
N MET A 151 -11.02 10.63 -4.45
CA MET A 151 -9.66 10.60 -3.90
C MET A 151 -9.23 12.00 -3.42
N ARG A 152 -9.39 13.03 -4.26
CA ARG A 152 -9.08 14.44 -3.93
C ARG A 152 -9.93 14.97 -2.79
N SER A 153 -11.23 14.68 -2.79
CA SER A 153 -12.15 15.02 -1.70
C SER A 153 -11.65 14.44 -0.39
N THR A 154 -11.26 13.17 -0.38
CA THR A 154 -10.75 12.51 0.82
C THR A 154 -9.43 13.12 1.29
N THR A 155 -8.51 13.43 0.36
CA THR A 155 -7.26 14.13 0.69
C THR A 155 -7.54 15.46 1.38
N LYS A 156 -8.40 16.29 0.80
CA LYS A 156 -8.78 17.59 1.36
C LYS A 156 -9.36 17.44 2.78
N ILE A 157 -10.31 16.52 2.95
CA ILE A 157 -11.01 16.34 4.23
C ILE A 157 -10.05 15.83 5.33
N LEU A 158 -9.13 14.91 5.01
CA LEU A 158 -8.13 14.46 5.99
C LEU A 158 -7.12 15.56 6.33
N ASP A 159 -6.70 16.37 5.34
CA ASP A 159 -5.83 17.53 5.56
C ASP A 159 -6.51 18.56 6.47
N GLU A 160 -7.81 18.86 6.25
CA GLU A 160 -8.60 19.78 7.05
C GLU A 160 -8.81 19.28 8.49
N ALA A 161 -8.95 17.96 8.69
CA ALA A 161 -9.01 17.34 10.01
C ALA A 161 -7.65 17.26 10.72
N GLY A 162 -6.54 17.60 10.03
CA GLY A 162 -5.19 17.54 10.60
C GLY A 162 -4.66 16.12 10.79
N ILE A 163 -5.07 15.18 9.92
CA ILE A 163 -4.55 13.81 9.86
C ILE A 163 -3.53 13.73 8.74
N VAL A 164 -2.30 13.33 9.05
CA VAL A 164 -1.27 13.11 8.02
C VAL A 164 -1.60 11.84 7.25
N HIS A 165 -1.61 11.86 5.91
CA HIS A 165 -1.92 10.67 5.13
C HIS A 165 -0.98 10.49 3.94
N ALA A 166 -0.76 9.23 3.52
CA ALA A 166 0.10 8.89 2.38
C ALA A 166 -0.47 7.76 1.52
N GLY A 167 0.07 7.61 0.32
CA GLY A 167 -0.26 6.50 -0.59
C GLY A 167 -1.15 6.90 -1.77
N ALA A 168 -1.62 8.14 -1.84
CA ALA A 168 -2.39 8.68 -2.95
C ALA A 168 -1.87 10.07 -3.35
N GLY A 169 -1.97 10.43 -4.64
CA GLY A 169 -1.55 11.74 -5.11
C GLY A 169 -1.79 12.00 -6.59
N GLU A 170 -1.54 13.24 -7.01
CA GLU A 170 -1.75 13.70 -8.41
C GLU A 170 -0.78 13.08 -9.42
N THR A 171 0.31 12.48 -8.93
CA THR A 171 1.31 11.77 -9.73
C THR A 171 1.85 10.58 -8.93
N LEU A 172 2.55 9.66 -9.61
CA LEU A 172 3.18 8.52 -8.95
C LEU A 172 4.23 8.96 -7.91
N ALA A 173 5.01 10.00 -8.21
CA ALA A 173 5.97 10.56 -7.26
C ALA A 173 5.29 11.09 -5.99
N LEU A 174 4.15 11.76 -6.11
CA LEU A 174 3.40 12.27 -4.96
C LEU A 174 2.73 11.14 -4.16
N ALA A 175 2.22 10.11 -4.84
CA ALA A 175 1.61 8.94 -4.21
C ALA A 175 2.65 8.10 -3.43
N ARG A 176 3.87 7.95 -3.97
CA ARG A 176 4.99 7.23 -3.33
C ARG A 176 5.68 8.01 -2.22
N ALA A 177 5.59 9.34 -2.23
CA ALA A 177 6.35 10.18 -1.30
C ALA A 177 5.94 9.97 0.17
N GLY A 178 6.94 9.89 1.04
CA GLY A 178 6.73 9.88 2.48
C GLY A 178 6.02 11.14 2.97
N ARG A 179 5.23 10.98 4.04
CA ARG A 179 4.50 12.08 4.70
C ARG A 179 4.83 12.08 6.18
N TYR A 180 4.94 13.27 6.76
CA TYR A 180 5.63 13.45 8.04
C TYR A 180 4.69 14.01 9.09
N PHE A 181 4.81 13.47 10.30
CA PHE A 181 4.14 13.95 11.50
C PHE A 181 5.19 14.27 12.56
N GLU A 182 5.02 15.40 13.24
CA GLU A 182 5.99 15.92 14.21
C GLU A 182 5.53 15.57 15.63
N THR A 183 6.43 14.97 16.42
CA THR A 183 6.20 14.73 17.85
C THR A 183 7.33 15.35 18.67
N PRO A 184 7.13 15.60 19.98
CA PRO A 184 8.21 16.00 20.87
C PRO A 184 9.38 15.00 20.96
N LYS A 185 9.15 13.73 20.59
CA LYS A 185 10.14 12.65 20.66
C LYS A 185 10.80 12.31 19.32
N GLY A 186 10.44 13.03 18.26
CA GLY A 186 10.99 12.83 16.93
C GLY A 186 9.93 12.96 15.83
N ARG A 187 10.40 13.05 14.59
CA ARG A 187 9.57 13.06 13.41
C ARG A 187 9.27 11.64 12.94
N VAL A 188 8.01 11.37 12.64
CA VAL A 188 7.57 10.10 12.06
C VAL A 188 7.23 10.31 10.59
N ALA A 189 7.66 9.38 9.74
CA ALA A 189 7.21 9.33 8.35
C ALA A 189 6.32 8.09 8.10
N VAL A 190 5.39 8.22 7.16
CA VAL A 190 4.63 7.09 6.61
C VAL A 190 4.82 6.99 5.10
N VAL A 191 5.04 5.77 4.59
CA VAL A 191 5.08 5.42 3.17
C VAL A 191 4.07 4.30 2.91
N SER A 192 3.04 4.58 2.12
CA SER A 192 1.92 3.69 1.88
C SER A 192 1.90 3.19 0.43
N MET A 193 1.59 1.90 0.26
CA MET A 193 1.52 1.22 -1.03
C MET A 193 0.39 0.18 -1.05
N ALA A 194 0.02 -0.31 -2.23
CA ALA A 194 -0.95 -1.40 -2.37
C ALA A 194 -0.53 -2.38 -3.47
N SER A 195 -0.77 -3.68 -3.27
CA SER A 195 -0.69 -4.69 -4.35
C SER A 195 -2.05 -5.04 -4.94
N SER A 196 -3.11 -4.87 -4.16
CA SER A 196 -4.48 -5.15 -4.57
C SER A 196 -5.22 -3.86 -4.88
N PHE A 197 -5.51 -3.62 -6.16
CA PHE A 197 -6.17 -2.42 -6.64
C PHE A 197 -6.72 -2.63 -8.05
N THR A 198 -7.63 -1.74 -8.47
CA THR A 198 -8.14 -1.74 -9.85
C THR A 198 -7.14 -1.07 -10.80
N PRO A 199 -7.03 -1.50 -12.07
CA PRO A 199 -6.10 -0.92 -13.04
C PRO A 199 -6.16 0.60 -13.15
N LEU A 200 -7.35 1.20 -13.00
CA LEU A 200 -7.58 2.65 -13.05
C LEU A 200 -7.09 3.41 -11.81
N SER A 201 -6.88 2.73 -10.67
CA SER A 201 -6.39 3.37 -9.45
C SER A 201 -4.91 3.76 -9.50
N ARG A 202 -4.12 3.24 -10.44
CA ARG A 202 -2.65 3.41 -10.45
C ARG A 202 -2.23 4.84 -10.79
N ALA A 203 -1.49 5.50 -9.90
CA ALA A 203 -0.84 6.77 -10.21
C ALA A 203 0.24 6.59 -11.29
N MET A 204 0.51 7.67 -12.05
CA MET A 204 1.56 7.71 -13.07
C MET A 204 2.19 9.11 -13.14
N ASN A 205 3.50 9.18 -13.36
CA ASN A 205 4.19 10.44 -13.63
C ASN A 205 3.95 10.89 -15.09
N PRO A 206 3.99 12.21 -15.38
CA PRO A 206 3.93 12.70 -16.75
C PRO A 206 5.15 12.23 -17.56
N LEU A 207 4.98 12.11 -18.89
CA LEU A 207 6.07 11.79 -19.81
C LEU A 207 5.88 12.57 -21.13
N GLY A 208 6.81 13.49 -21.42
CA GLY A 208 6.70 14.36 -22.58
C GLY A 208 5.46 15.27 -22.48
N GLU A 209 4.61 15.26 -23.51
CA GLU A 209 3.33 16.00 -23.51
C GLU A 209 2.18 15.24 -22.80
N ALA A 210 2.37 13.96 -22.47
CA ALA A 210 1.35 13.19 -21.76
C ALA A 210 1.30 13.61 -20.28
N PRO A 211 0.14 14.03 -19.77
CA PRO A 211 0.01 14.40 -18.36
C PRO A 211 0.17 13.18 -17.45
N GLY A 212 0.50 13.44 -16.19
CA GLY A 212 0.47 12.40 -15.15
C GLY A 212 -0.97 11.94 -14.88
N ARG A 213 -1.09 10.78 -14.25
CA ARG A 213 -2.39 10.25 -13.80
C ARG A 213 -2.42 10.25 -12.27
N PRO A 214 -3.41 10.92 -11.65
CA PRO A 214 -3.65 10.82 -10.22
C PRO A 214 -4.06 9.40 -9.82
N GLY A 215 -3.72 8.98 -8.61
CA GLY A 215 -4.09 7.65 -8.10
C GLY A 215 -3.29 7.25 -6.87
N LEU A 216 -3.29 5.95 -6.57
CA LEU A 216 -2.53 5.34 -5.49
C LEU A 216 -1.11 4.95 -5.90
N SER A 217 -0.28 4.65 -4.89
CA SER A 217 1.08 4.10 -4.98
C SER A 217 1.04 2.57 -5.14
N PRO A 218 1.26 2.01 -6.35
CA PRO A 218 1.14 0.58 -6.58
C PRO A 218 2.46 -0.16 -6.35
N VAL A 219 2.34 -1.40 -5.88
CA VAL A 219 3.35 -2.46 -6.00
C VAL A 219 2.74 -3.54 -6.88
N ARG A 220 3.06 -3.56 -8.17
CA ARG A 220 2.52 -4.60 -9.04
C ARG A 220 3.18 -5.95 -8.73
N THR A 221 2.35 -6.98 -8.69
CA THR A 221 2.76 -8.38 -8.60
C THR A 221 2.27 -9.15 -9.82
N THR A 222 3.01 -10.19 -10.21
CA THR A 222 2.57 -11.17 -11.21
C THR A 222 2.37 -12.48 -10.49
N ARG A 223 1.12 -12.96 -10.42
CA ARG A 223 0.80 -14.25 -9.81
C ARG A 223 1.01 -15.39 -10.81
N HIS A 224 1.69 -16.44 -10.38
CA HIS A 224 1.90 -17.68 -11.09
C HIS A 224 1.16 -18.82 -10.38
N THR A 225 0.33 -19.56 -11.11
CA THR A 225 -0.28 -20.82 -10.64
C THR A 225 0.72 -21.94 -10.83
N LEU A 226 1.06 -22.62 -9.74
CA LEU A 226 2.04 -23.69 -9.76
C LEU A 226 1.41 -25.01 -10.22
N ILE A 227 2.00 -25.61 -11.25
CA ILE A 227 1.51 -26.85 -11.89
C ILE A 227 2.67 -27.83 -12.14
N THR A 228 2.36 -29.11 -12.37
CA THR A 228 3.40 -30.09 -12.73
C THR A 228 3.84 -29.92 -14.20
N GLN A 229 4.98 -30.50 -14.57
CA GLN A 229 5.42 -30.51 -15.96
C GLN A 229 4.40 -31.19 -16.88
N GLU A 230 3.80 -32.30 -16.44
CA GLU A 230 2.76 -33.01 -17.20
C GLU A 230 1.52 -32.13 -17.46
N GLU A 231 1.09 -31.36 -16.45
CA GLU A 231 -0.02 -30.41 -16.60
C GLU A 231 0.36 -29.26 -17.56
N MET A 232 1.60 -28.78 -17.51
CA MET A 232 2.12 -27.75 -18.40
C MET A 232 2.13 -28.22 -19.86
N ASP A 233 2.62 -29.43 -20.12
CA ASP A 233 2.69 -30.02 -21.47
C ASP A 233 1.28 -30.12 -22.10
N VAL A 234 0.26 -30.49 -21.30
CA VAL A 234 -1.14 -30.49 -21.74
C VAL A 234 -1.62 -29.07 -22.08
N LEU A 235 -1.33 -28.07 -21.25
CA LEU A 235 -1.74 -26.68 -21.50
C LEU A 235 -1.07 -26.10 -22.75
N VAL A 236 0.21 -26.43 -22.97
CA VAL A 236 0.96 -26.08 -24.19
C VAL A 236 0.29 -26.70 -25.41
N GLY A 237 -0.03 -28.00 -25.36
CA GLY A 237 -0.74 -28.68 -26.44
C GLY A 237 -2.09 -28.05 -26.79
N ILE A 238 -2.87 -27.63 -25.78
CA ILE A 238 -4.14 -26.91 -25.98
C ILE A 238 -3.91 -25.53 -26.60
N ARG A 239 -2.95 -24.75 -26.07
CA ARG A 239 -2.57 -23.43 -26.61
C ARG A 239 -2.22 -23.53 -28.09
N ASP A 240 -1.39 -24.51 -28.44
CA ASP A 240 -0.87 -24.67 -29.80
C ASP A 240 -1.95 -25.18 -30.75
N SER A 241 -2.84 -26.07 -30.29
CA SER A 241 -4.02 -26.50 -31.03
C SER A 241 -4.95 -25.32 -31.37
N ILE A 242 -5.17 -24.41 -30.40
CA ILE A 242 -5.97 -23.20 -30.64
C ILE A 242 -5.28 -22.26 -31.62
N ALA A 243 -3.95 -22.11 -31.51
CA ALA A 243 -3.17 -21.29 -32.44
C ALA A 243 -3.19 -21.87 -33.87
N ALA A 244 -3.08 -23.19 -34.01
CA ALA A 244 -3.18 -23.91 -35.28
C ALA A 244 -4.55 -23.71 -35.93
N TYR A 245 -5.63 -23.90 -35.18
CA TYR A 245 -6.99 -23.62 -35.65
C TYR A 245 -7.15 -22.18 -36.18
N ARG A 246 -6.58 -21.19 -35.47
CA ARG A 246 -6.60 -19.78 -35.91
C ARG A 246 -5.84 -19.54 -37.22
N ARG A 247 -4.87 -20.38 -37.56
CA ARG A 247 -4.14 -20.36 -38.85
C ARG A 247 -4.86 -21.13 -39.96
N GLY A 248 -5.99 -21.77 -39.67
CA GLY A 248 -6.73 -22.60 -40.62
C GLY A 248 -6.20 -24.03 -40.74
N GLU A 249 -5.34 -24.46 -39.83
CA GLU A 249 -4.86 -25.84 -39.74
C GLU A 249 -5.93 -26.68 -39.03
N THR A 250 -6.43 -27.73 -39.72
CA THR A 250 -7.52 -28.59 -39.21
C THR A 250 -7.05 -29.94 -38.70
N GLU A 251 -5.78 -30.28 -38.90
CA GLU A 251 -5.15 -31.49 -38.39
C GLU A 251 -4.36 -31.16 -37.13
N ALA A 252 -4.38 -32.04 -36.14
CA ALA A 252 -3.56 -31.88 -34.95
C ALA A 252 -2.07 -31.93 -35.34
N GLY A 253 -1.36 -30.82 -35.20
CA GLY A 253 0.09 -30.76 -35.39
C GLY A 253 0.79 -31.63 -34.36
N GLY A 254 1.85 -32.34 -34.81
CA GLY A 254 2.66 -33.23 -33.99
C GLY A 254 3.65 -32.49 -33.08
N GLU A 255 4.13 -33.23 -32.07
CA GLU A 255 5.12 -32.82 -31.07
C GLU A 255 6.23 -31.93 -31.65
N SER A 256 6.41 -30.75 -31.06
CA SER A 256 7.59 -29.93 -31.31
C SER A 256 8.74 -30.47 -30.46
N ASP A 257 9.91 -30.69 -31.09
CA ASP A 257 11.21 -30.96 -30.43
C ASP A 257 11.74 -29.73 -29.63
N GLU A 258 10.85 -28.93 -29.06
CA GLU A 258 11.20 -27.75 -28.28
C GLU A 258 11.51 -28.15 -26.84
N GLU A 259 12.39 -27.39 -26.20
CA GLU A 259 12.66 -27.57 -24.77
C GLU A 259 11.36 -27.47 -23.96
N PRO A 260 11.23 -28.26 -22.88
CA PRO A 260 10.02 -28.24 -22.07
C PRO A 260 9.74 -26.83 -21.57
N VAL A 261 8.55 -26.33 -21.87
CA VAL A 261 8.08 -25.02 -21.41
C VAL A 261 7.91 -25.10 -19.90
N THR A 262 8.54 -24.19 -19.16
CA THR A 262 8.46 -24.12 -17.68
C THR A 262 7.61 -22.96 -17.18
N GLU A 263 7.30 -21.98 -18.04
CA GLU A 263 6.38 -20.88 -17.77
C GLU A 263 5.45 -20.63 -18.95
N LEU A 264 4.18 -20.36 -18.68
CA LEU A 264 3.18 -20.11 -19.70
C LEU A 264 2.19 -19.03 -19.25
N SER A 265 2.02 -17.98 -20.05
CA SER A 265 0.89 -17.05 -19.91
C SER A 265 -0.15 -17.37 -20.97
N SER A 266 -1.28 -17.96 -20.57
CA SER A 266 -2.36 -18.33 -21.48
C SER A 266 -3.70 -18.36 -20.73
N PHE A 267 -4.79 -18.17 -21.46
CA PHE A 267 -6.15 -18.24 -20.91
C PHE A 267 -6.42 -17.23 -19.77
N GLY A 268 -5.65 -16.13 -19.71
CA GLY A 268 -5.75 -15.13 -18.65
C GLY A 268 -5.04 -15.52 -17.34
N THR A 269 -4.23 -16.58 -17.35
CA THR A 269 -3.50 -17.08 -16.17
C THR A 269 -2.02 -17.26 -16.51
N ASN A 270 -1.15 -16.96 -15.55
CA ASN A 270 0.26 -17.34 -15.64
C ASN A 270 0.47 -18.66 -14.90
N PHE A 271 1.16 -19.59 -15.52
CA PHE A 271 1.51 -20.90 -14.99
C PHE A 271 3.03 -21.00 -14.87
N ARG A 272 3.49 -21.69 -13.82
CA ARG A 272 4.90 -22.00 -13.59
C ARG A 272 5.03 -23.45 -13.14
N VAL A 273 6.02 -24.16 -13.67
CA VAL A 273 6.26 -25.56 -13.29
C VAL A 273 6.87 -25.61 -11.89
N ALA A 274 6.28 -26.41 -11.01
CA ALA A 274 6.79 -26.69 -9.67
C ALA A 274 6.52 -28.14 -9.26
N ASN A 275 7.18 -28.58 -8.18
CA ASN A 275 6.98 -29.91 -7.59
C ASN A 275 5.83 -29.96 -6.57
N HIS A 276 5.05 -28.88 -6.44
CA HIS A 276 3.91 -28.75 -5.55
C HIS A 276 2.86 -27.81 -6.18
N ARG A 277 1.64 -27.83 -5.64
CA ARG A 277 0.55 -26.95 -6.07
C ARG A 277 0.52 -25.70 -5.20
N GLY A 278 0.11 -24.57 -5.77
CA GLY A 278 0.03 -23.32 -5.03
C GLY A 278 0.12 -22.11 -5.94
N TYR A 279 0.53 -20.99 -5.35
CA TYR A 279 0.77 -19.74 -6.06
C TYR A 279 2.12 -19.17 -5.62
N GLU A 280 2.84 -18.61 -6.58
CA GLU A 280 4.00 -17.74 -6.35
C GLU A 280 3.74 -16.37 -6.96
N HIS A 281 4.44 -15.36 -6.49
CA HIS A 281 4.31 -14.01 -7.00
C HIS A 281 5.67 -13.38 -7.30
N ASP A 282 5.78 -12.81 -8.50
CA ASP A 282 6.93 -11.99 -8.86
C ASP A 282 6.61 -10.52 -8.58
N LEU A 283 7.50 -9.82 -7.87
CA LEU A 283 7.42 -8.37 -7.67
C LEU A 283 7.86 -7.62 -8.93
N ASN A 284 7.12 -6.57 -9.28
CA ASN A 284 7.60 -5.64 -10.31
C ASN A 284 8.82 -4.88 -9.80
N GLU A 285 10.00 -5.16 -10.37
CA GLU A 285 11.28 -4.61 -9.91
C GLU A 285 11.35 -3.08 -9.95
N ILE A 286 10.70 -2.44 -10.92
CA ILE A 286 10.66 -0.97 -11.02
C ILE A 286 9.85 -0.40 -9.85
N ASP A 287 8.67 -0.95 -9.58
CA ASP A 287 7.85 -0.51 -8.46
C ASP A 287 8.57 -0.72 -7.13
N LEU A 288 9.17 -1.89 -6.95
CA LEU A 288 9.96 -2.22 -5.77
C LEU A 288 11.10 -1.22 -5.58
N GLY A 289 11.93 -0.99 -6.60
CA GLY A 289 13.06 -0.07 -6.51
C GLY A 289 12.66 1.36 -6.14
N GLU A 290 11.59 1.88 -6.75
CA GLU A 290 11.09 3.23 -6.46
C GLU A 290 10.47 3.35 -5.05
N ILE A 291 9.80 2.30 -4.56
CA ILE A 291 9.26 2.26 -3.19
C ILE A 291 10.37 2.22 -2.16
N LEU A 292 11.37 1.37 -2.36
CA LEU A 292 12.53 1.30 -1.46
C LEU A 292 13.29 2.63 -1.45
N ALA A 293 13.39 3.31 -2.60
CA ALA A 293 13.94 4.65 -2.67
C ALA A 293 13.11 5.67 -1.88
N ALA A 294 11.77 5.60 -1.96
CA ALA A 294 10.88 6.46 -1.20
C ALA A 294 10.98 6.23 0.32
N ILE A 295 11.06 4.97 0.77
CA ILE A 295 11.30 4.61 2.18
C ILE A 295 12.63 5.17 2.66
N LYS A 296 13.70 4.97 1.88
CA LYS A 296 15.03 5.49 2.20
C LYS A 296 15.06 7.01 2.27
N GLN A 297 14.35 7.69 1.36
CA GLN A 297 14.21 9.14 1.38
C GLN A 297 13.41 9.61 2.60
N ALA A 298 12.34 8.90 2.96
CA ALA A 298 11.54 9.21 4.16
C ALA A 298 12.43 9.08 5.42
N LYS A 299 13.18 7.99 5.54
CA LYS A 299 14.09 7.73 6.66
C LYS A 299 15.15 8.82 6.81
N ARG A 300 15.74 9.29 5.72
CA ARG A 300 16.73 10.38 5.75
C ARG A 300 16.16 11.72 6.23
N ASN A 301 14.84 11.88 6.28
CA ASN A 301 14.19 13.10 6.72
C ASN A 301 13.39 12.93 8.02
N SER A 302 13.39 11.74 8.64
CA SER A 302 12.60 11.43 9.83
C SER A 302 13.38 10.55 10.82
N ASP A 303 12.93 10.54 12.06
CA ASP A 303 13.54 9.72 13.12
C ASP A 303 12.97 8.30 13.15
N PHE A 304 11.72 8.16 12.68
CA PHE A 304 10.98 6.90 12.57
C PHE A 304 10.27 6.78 11.22
N VAL A 305 10.15 5.58 10.67
CA VAL A 305 9.39 5.31 9.43
C VAL A 305 8.42 4.13 9.59
N ILE A 306 7.15 4.37 9.31
CA ILE A 306 6.12 3.35 9.09
C ILE A 306 6.03 3.07 7.59
N ALA A 307 6.39 1.86 7.16
CA ALA A 307 6.04 1.37 5.82
C ALA A 307 4.75 0.55 5.92
N THR A 308 3.84 0.71 4.98
CA THR A 308 2.54 0.05 5.04
C THR A 308 2.04 -0.37 3.67
N ILE A 309 1.42 -1.54 3.61
CA ILE A 309 0.86 -2.11 2.39
C ILE A 309 -0.58 -2.59 2.58
N HIS A 310 -1.41 -2.36 1.59
CA HIS A 310 -2.70 -3.01 1.44
C HIS A 310 -2.65 -4.14 0.39
N ALA A 311 -2.86 -5.38 0.83
CA ALA A 311 -2.71 -6.59 0.02
C ALA A 311 -3.70 -7.69 0.45
N HIS A 312 -4.65 -8.02 -0.44
CA HIS A 312 -5.60 -9.12 -0.23
C HIS A 312 -4.99 -10.49 -0.51
N ASP A 313 -3.93 -10.56 -1.33
CA ASP A 313 -3.32 -11.81 -1.81
C ASP A 313 -2.99 -12.78 -0.65
N PRO A 314 -3.17 -14.11 -0.84
CA PRO A 314 -3.78 -14.79 -1.99
C PRO A 314 -5.34 -14.73 -1.99
N GLY A 315 -5.92 -14.03 -1.03
CA GLY A 315 -7.35 -13.77 -0.87
C GLY A 315 -7.70 -13.58 0.60
N ASN A 316 -8.86 -12.96 0.85
CA ASN A 316 -9.33 -12.65 2.21
C ASN A 316 -9.46 -13.88 3.10
N TRP A 317 -9.66 -15.08 2.53
CA TRP A 317 -9.79 -16.34 3.23
C TRP A 317 -8.48 -16.87 3.83
N SER A 318 -7.32 -16.29 3.49
CA SER A 318 -6.01 -16.80 3.91
C SER A 318 -5.39 -15.99 5.05
N ASP A 319 -5.08 -16.70 6.13
CA ASP A 319 -4.34 -16.20 7.30
C ASP A 319 -2.81 -16.24 7.12
N GLN A 320 -2.33 -16.74 5.99
CA GLN A 320 -0.91 -16.73 5.61
C GLN A 320 -0.64 -15.58 4.62
N PRO A 321 0.41 -14.78 4.83
CA PRO A 321 0.82 -13.81 3.82
C PRO A 321 1.32 -14.52 2.55
N PRO A 322 1.20 -13.88 1.38
CA PRO A 322 1.83 -14.38 0.17
C PRO A 322 3.35 -14.20 0.26
N ASP A 323 4.08 -15.03 -0.47
CA ASP A 323 5.56 -15.02 -0.57
C ASP A 323 6.16 -13.62 -0.79
N PHE A 324 5.62 -12.84 -1.74
CA PHE A 324 6.17 -11.51 -2.03
C PHE A 324 6.04 -10.53 -0.86
N LEU A 325 5.07 -10.73 0.04
CA LEU A 325 4.81 -9.78 1.12
C LEU A 325 5.89 -9.86 2.19
N GLU A 326 6.37 -11.07 2.51
CA GLU A 326 7.50 -11.26 3.41
C GLU A 326 8.78 -10.64 2.82
N GLU A 327 9.06 -10.92 1.54
CA GLU A 327 10.20 -10.33 0.83
C GLU A 327 10.16 -8.80 0.83
N LEU A 328 8.99 -8.23 0.49
CA LEU A 328 8.79 -6.78 0.47
C LEU A 328 8.96 -6.17 1.85
N ALA A 329 8.42 -6.78 2.91
CA ALA A 329 8.52 -6.29 4.27
C ALA A 329 9.98 -6.25 4.75
N HIS A 330 10.75 -7.32 4.51
CA HIS A 330 12.18 -7.37 4.84
C HIS A 330 12.96 -6.31 4.07
N LYS A 331 12.71 -6.17 2.76
CA LYS A 331 13.34 -5.13 1.93
C LYS A 331 12.99 -3.72 2.38
N ALA A 332 11.75 -3.48 2.82
CA ALA A 332 11.31 -2.20 3.36
C ALA A 332 12.06 -1.85 4.65
N ILE A 333 12.18 -2.80 5.59
CA ILE A 333 12.96 -2.63 6.82
C ILE A 333 14.43 -2.33 6.49
N ASP A 334 15.01 -3.06 5.55
CA ASP A 334 16.39 -2.86 5.10
C ASP A 334 16.62 -1.51 4.40
N ALA A 335 15.59 -0.96 3.76
CA ALA A 335 15.64 0.38 3.16
C ALA A 335 15.47 1.51 4.19
N GLY A 336 15.10 1.21 5.43
CA GLY A 336 15.00 2.18 6.53
C GLY A 336 13.66 2.23 7.24
N ALA A 337 12.68 1.39 6.88
CA ALA A 337 11.44 1.29 7.67
C ALA A 337 11.76 0.79 9.09
N ASP A 338 11.11 1.37 10.08
CA ASP A 338 11.25 1.02 11.50
C ASP A 338 10.09 0.15 12.00
N GLN A 339 8.98 0.15 11.27
CA GLN A 339 7.83 -0.71 11.45
C GLN A 339 7.17 -0.96 10.09
N PHE A 340 6.68 -2.19 9.87
CA PHE A 340 5.90 -2.55 8.69
C PHE A 340 4.49 -3.00 9.10
N VAL A 341 3.45 -2.47 8.44
CA VAL A 341 2.04 -2.79 8.75
C VAL A 341 1.27 -3.17 7.49
N GLY A 342 0.80 -4.42 7.44
CA GLY A 342 -0.05 -4.97 6.39
C GLY A 342 -1.54 -4.80 6.67
N HIS A 343 -2.31 -4.73 5.60
CA HIS A 343 -3.75 -4.42 5.57
C HIS A 343 -4.45 -5.18 4.44
N GLY A 344 -5.79 -5.27 4.47
CA GLY A 344 -6.60 -5.82 3.38
C GLY A 344 -7.14 -7.24 3.53
N PRO A 345 -6.46 -8.25 4.13
CA PRO A 345 -7.09 -9.56 4.23
C PRO A 345 -8.27 -9.56 5.21
N HIS A 346 -8.53 -8.47 5.93
CA HIS A 346 -9.63 -8.27 6.90
C HIS A 346 -9.68 -9.25 8.07
N GLN A 347 -8.67 -10.12 8.18
CA GLN A 347 -8.43 -11.03 9.30
C GLN A 347 -6.97 -10.90 9.76
N LEU A 348 -6.69 -11.42 10.95
CA LEU A 348 -5.34 -11.38 11.53
C LEU A 348 -4.36 -12.22 10.71
N ARG A 349 -3.12 -11.73 10.61
CA ARG A 349 -1.96 -12.49 10.12
C ARG A 349 -0.82 -12.34 11.13
N GLY A 350 0.23 -13.15 10.98
CA GLY A 350 1.32 -13.24 11.94
C GLY A 350 2.05 -11.93 12.23
N LEU A 351 2.70 -11.89 13.39
CA LEU A 351 3.69 -10.87 13.77
C LEU A 351 5.10 -11.48 13.68
N GLU A 352 5.99 -10.75 13.02
CA GLU A 352 7.41 -11.07 12.93
C GLU A 352 8.26 -9.95 13.55
N ILE A 353 9.36 -10.31 14.21
CA ILE A 353 10.40 -9.37 14.63
C ILE A 353 11.62 -9.56 13.74
N TYR A 354 11.81 -8.66 12.78
CA TYR A 354 12.92 -8.69 11.83
C TYR A 354 13.92 -7.59 12.14
N LYS A 355 15.18 -7.94 12.44
CA LYS A 355 16.25 -7.00 12.83
C LYS A 355 15.85 -6.03 13.96
N GLY A 356 15.08 -6.53 14.94
CA GLY A 356 14.60 -5.73 16.07
C GLY A 356 13.49 -4.74 15.72
N LYS A 357 12.83 -4.91 14.57
CA LYS A 357 11.74 -4.08 14.08
C LYS A 357 10.50 -4.93 13.80
N PRO A 358 9.29 -4.49 14.17
CA PRO A 358 8.09 -5.30 14.01
C PRO A 358 7.54 -5.24 12.59
N ILE A 359 7.08 -6.40 12.11
CA ILE A 359 6.31 -6.59 10.88
C ILE A 359 4.97 -7.19 11.30
N PHE A 360 3.91 -6.43 11.15
CA PHE A 360 2.54 -6.89 11.33
C PHE A 360 1.97 -7.26 9.96
N TYR A 361 1.78 -8.54 9.66
CA TYR A 361 1.27 -8.94 8.33
C TYR A 361 -0.22 -8.60 8.12
N SER A 362 -0.99 -8.47 9.20
CA SER A 362 -2.34 -7.89 9.22
C SER A 362 -2.83 -7.70 10.64
N LEU A 363 -3.47 -6.56 10.92
CA LEU A 363 -4.15 -6.26 12.18
C LEU A 363 -5.69 -6.43 12.10
N ALA A 364 -6.20 -7.00 10.99
CA ALA A 364 -7.62 -7.19 10.68
C ALA A 364 -8.41 -5.87 10.55
N ASN A 365 -9.72 -5.86 10.76
CA ASN A 365 -10.51 -4.62 10.71
C ASN A 365 -10.51 -3.91 12.07
N PHE A 366 -10.28 -2.61 12.09
CA PHE A 366 -10.50 -1.77 13.27
C PHE A 366 -11.88 -1.12 13.27
N VAL A 367 -12.37 -0.73 12.10
CA VAL A 367 -13.77 -0.30 11.89
C VAL A 367 -14.30 -1.01 10.66
N PHE A 368 -15.49 -1.60 10.74
CA PHE A 368 -16.06 -2.41 9.65
C PHE A 368 -17.54 -2.10 9.39
N GLN A 369 -17.84 -0.86 9.02
CA GLN A 369 -19.19 -0.36 8.81
C GLN A 369 -19.71 -0.56 7.38
N VAL A 370 -19.44 -1.71 6.78
CA VAL A 370 -19.93 -2.05 5.43
C VAL A 370 -21.47 -2.11 5.37
N GLU A 371 -22.12 -2.50 6.48
CA GLU A 371 -23.60 -2.56 6.55
C GLU A 371 -24.25 -1.17 6.40
N LEU A 372 -23.54 -0.12 6.82
CA LEU A 372 -24.02 1.26 6.89
C LEU A 372 -23.74 2.08 5.62
N GLN A 373 -23.20 1.45 4.57
CA GLN A 373 -22.83 2.12 3.33
C GLN A 373 -24.08 2.66 2.60
N GLU A 374 -24.10 3.98 2.41
CA GLU A 374 -25.18 4.67 1.71
C GLU A 374 -24.64 5.94 1.04
N PRO A 375 -24.91 6.15 -0.27
CA PRO A 375 -25.76 5.33 -1.14
C PRO A 375 -25.04 4.07 -1.66
N VAL A 376 -25.83 3.06 -2.05
CA VAL A 376 -25.39 1.87 -2.81
C VAL A 376 -25.58 2.16 -4.30
N GLY A 377 -24.52 1.99 -5.10
CA GLY A 377 -24.55 2.26 -6.55
C GLY A 377 -25.43 1.28 -7.34
N GLN A 378 -26.01 1.74 -8.44
CA GLN A 378 -26.85 0.92 -9.34
C GLN A 378 -26.10 -0.32 -9.84
N ASP A 379 -24.80 -0.18 -10.15
CA ASP A 379 -23.96 -1.27 -10.64
C ASP A 379 -23.87 -2.46 -9.68
N LEU A 380 -23.99 -2.24 -8.35
CA LEU A 380 -24.07 -3.34 -7.38
C LEU A 380 -25.40 -4.07 -7.48
N TYR A 381 -26.52 -3.34 -7.59
CA TYR A 381 -27.83 -3.95 -7.78
C TYR A 381 -27.88 -4.80 -9.06
N ASP A 382 -27.36 -4.28 -10.16
CA ASP A 382 -27.30 -4.97 -11.45
C ASP A 382 -26.43 -6.24 -11.37
N ARG A 383 -25.25 -6.14 -10.73
CA ARG A 383 -24.33 -7.28 -10.53
C ARG A 383 -24.99 -8.46 -9.82
N TYR A 384 -25.83 -8.19 -8.83
CA TYR A 384 -26.52 -9.22 -8.05
C TYR A 384 -27.95 -9.48 -8.53
N ASN A 385 -28.38 -8.84 -9.62
CA ASN A 385 -29.70 -8.95 -10.21
C ASN A 385 -30.82 -8.71 -9.16
N ILE A 386 -30.70 -7.62 -8.40
CA ILE A 386 -31.65 -7.18 -7.37
C ILE A 386 -32.29 -5.87 -7.82
N ASP A 387 -33.62 -5.78 -7.80
CA ASP A 387 -34.33 -4.51 -8.06
C ASP A 387 -34.18 -3.57 -6.84
N PRO A 388 -33.60 -2.37 -6.99
CA PRO A 388 -33.45 -1.42 -5.88
C PRO A 388 -34.78 -0.90 -5.31
N LYS A 389 -35.92 -1.17 -5.95
CA LYS A 389 -37.25 -0.85 -5.40
C LYS A 389 -37.75 -1.88 -4.38
N GLU A 390 -37.19 -3.09 -4.40
CA GLU A 390 -37.65 -4.22 -3.60
C GLU A 390 -36.83 -4.39 -2.30
N VAL A 391 -35.70 -3.71 -2.19
CA VAL A 391 -34.83 -3.75 -0.99
C VAL A 391 -34.28 -2.37 -0.67
N THR A 392 -34.11 -2.10 0.61
CA THR A 392 -33.34 -0.94 1.08
C THR A 392 -31.83 -1.19 0.94
N ASN A 393 -31.03 -0.12 0.92
CA ASN A 393 -29.56 -0.22 0.92
C ASN A 393 -29.04 -1.08 2.09
N SER A 394 -29.62 -0.92 3.28
CA SER A 394 -29.24 -1.70 4.46
C SER A 394 -29.56 -3.19 4.31
N GLU A 395 -30.71 -3.53 3.71
CA GLU A 395 -31.04 -4.94 3.41
C GLU A 395 -30.11 -5.52 2.35
N PHE A 396 -29.75 -4.75 1.32
CA PHE A 396 -28.75 -5.16 0.33
C PHE A 396 -27.39 -5.41 0.99
N ASN A 397 -26.86 -4.43 1.73
CA ASN A 397 -25.54 -4.52 2.37
C ASN A 397 -25.47 -5.70 3.34
N ARG A 398 -26.55 -5.96 4.09
CA ARG A 398 -26.61 -7.12 4.99
C ARG A 398 -26.55 -8.45 4.22
N ARG A 399 -27.28 -8.60 3.12
CA ARG A 399 -27.20 -9.79 2.27
C ARG A 399 -25.82 -9.96 1.63
N PHE A 400 -25.20 -8.86 1.21
CA PHE A 400 -23.83 -8.84 0.70
C PHE A 400 -22.84 -9.33 1.77
N LEU A 401 -22.93 -8.80 2.99
CA LEU A 401 -22.10 -9.21 4.13
C LEU A 401 -22.31 -10.67 4.51
N GLU A 402 -23.55 -11.14 4.63
CA GLU A 402 -23.84 -12.56 4.95
C GLU A 402 -23.20 -13.52 3.93
N ARG A 403 -23.09 -13.11 2.65
CA ARG A 403 -22.46 -13.89 1.59
C ARG A 403 -20.92 -13.83 1.60
N SER A 404 -20.36 -12.66 1.87
CA SER A 404 -18.92 -12.39 1.65
C SER A 404 -18.10 -12.32 2.94
N PHE A 405 -18.72 -11.94 4.04
CA PHE A 405 -18.11 -11.63 5.34
C PHE A 405 -19.00 -12.09 6.52
N GLY A 406 -19.64 -13.26 6.37
CA GLY A 406 -20.62 -13.80 7.32
C GLY A 406 -20.04 -14.61 8.48
N ASP A 407 -18.75 -14.45 8.77
CA ASP A 407 -18.04 -15.17 9.85
C ASP A 407 -17.59 -14.15 10.92
N SER A 408 -17.45 -14.56 12.19
CA SER A 408 -17.06 -13.64 13.27
C SER A 408 -15.62 -13.13 13.11
N ILE A 409 -14.76 -13.88 12.42
CA ILE A 409 -13.35 -13.54 12.23
C ILE A 409 -13.12 -12.16 11.60
N TRP A 410 -14.05 -11.65 10.78
CA TRP A 410 -13.96 -10.31 10.17
C TRP A 410 -14.22 -9.17 11.15
N TYR A 411 -14.67 -9.49 12.36
CA TYR A 411 -15.04 -8.57 13.43
C TYR A 411 -14.12 -8.74 14.65
N GLU A 412 -13.01 -9.46 14.49
CA GLU A 412 -12.02 -9.74 15.52
C GLU A 412 -10.69 -9.10 15.10
N SER A 413 -10.10 -8.28 15.97
CA SER A 413 -8.87 -7.54 15.65
C SER A 413 -8.02 -7.23 16.86
N VAL A 414 -6.89 -6.55 16.64
CA VAL A 414 -6.03 -6.04 17.73
C VAL A 414 -5.58 -4.61 17.45
N ILE A 415 -5.42 -3.83 18.51
CA ILE A 415 -4.58 -2.63 18.51
C ILE A 415 -3.18 -3.06 18.91
N ALA A 416 -2.18 -2.75 18.10
CA ALA A 416 -0.78 -3.06 18.39
C ALA A 416 -0.04 -1.81 18.85
N GLU A 417 0.26 -1.71 20.15
CA GLU A 417 1.16 -0.67 20.68
C GLU A 417 2.59 -1.19 20.77
N SER A 418 3.50 -0.54 20.05
CA SER A 418 4.93 -0.85 20.07
C SER A 418 5.69 0.23 20.82
N ARG A 419 6.49 -0.16 21.83
CA ARG A 419 7.43 0.72 22.55
C ARG A 419 8.85 0.48 22.07
N TYR A 420 9.57 1.55 21.76
CA TYR A 420 10.91 1.51 21.22
C TYR A 420 11.95 2.01 22.22
N GLU A 421 13.04 1.26 22.34
CA GLU A 421 14.21 1.58 23.19
C GLU A 421 15.50 1.16 22.46
N GLY A 422 16.54 1.99 22.55
CA GLY A 422 17.86 1.69 21.97
C GLY A 422 17.85 1.42 20.45
N GLY A 423 16.92 2.04 19.71
CA GLY A 423 16.76 1.88 18.26
C GLY A 423 16.11 0.57 17.81
N THR A 424 15.49 -0.17 18.73
CA THR A 424 14.75 -1.42 18.46
C THR A 424 13.41 -1.40 19.19
N VAL A 425 12.46 -2.25 18.77
CA VAL A 425 11.25 -2.49 19.56
C VAL A 425 11.62 -3.25 20.83
N ALA A 426 11.15 -2.77 21.98
CA ALA A 426 11.42 -3.38 23.28
C ALA A 426 10.22 -4.22 23.77
N GLU A 427 9.01 -3.69 23.58
CA GLU A 427 7.76 -4.36 23.96
C GLU A 427 6.67 -4.03 22.94
N ILE A 428 5.86 -5.04 22.59
CA ILE A 428 4.62 -4.87 21.83
C ILE A 428 3.48 -5.37 22.68
N ARG A 429 2.44 -4.55 22.83
CA ARG A 429 1.20 -4.89 23.53
C ARG A 429 0.06 -4.96 22.51
N LEU A 430 -0.59 -6.12 22.43
CA LEU A 430 -1.73 -6.39 21.57
C LEU A 430 -3.00 -6.35 22.41
N TYR A 431 -3.83 -5.35 22.17
CA TYR A 431 -5.13 -5.18 22.82
C TYR A 431 -6.21 -5.79 21.93
N PRO A 432 -6.87 -6.89 22.34
CA PRO A 432 -7.91 -7.50 21.53
C PRO A 432 -9.15 -6.59 21.44
N VAL A 433 -9.66 -6.45 20.23
CA VAL A 433 -10.82 -5.62 19.88
C VAL A 433 -11.87 -6.49 19.21
N GLU A 434 -13.13 -6.30 19.60
CA GLU A 434 -14.28 -6.89 18.88
C GLU A 434 -15.12 -5.79 18.23
N LEU A 435 -15.64 -6.07 17.04
CA LEU A 435 -16.45 -5.13 16.26
C LEU A 435 -17.96 -5.44 16.35
N GLY A 436 -18.38 -6.21 17.34
CA GLY A 436 -19.79 -6.49 17.61
C GLY A 436 -20.50 -7.29 16.51
N TYR A 437 -19.94 -8.43 16.08
CA TYR A 437 -20.51 -9.32 15.05
C TYR A 437 -22.02 -9.60 15.25
N GLU A 438 -22.42 -9.92 16.49
CA GLU A 438 -23.83 -10.22 16.84
C GLU A 438 -24.72 -8.98 16.99
N LYS A 439 -24.13 -7.77 17.02
CA LYS A 439 -24.88 -6.50 17.04
C LYS A 439 -25.48 -6.23 15.66
N ARG A 440 -26.28 -5.16 15.54
CA ARG A 440 -26.98 -4.82 14.29
C ARG A 440 -26.86 -3.34 13.97
N GLY A 441 -26.95 -3.00 12.68
CA GLY A 441 -27.02 -1.63 12.20
C GLY A 441 -25.89 -0.77 12.77
N ALA A 442 -26.25 0.37 13.37
CA ALA A 442 -25.30 1.38 13.87
C ALA A 442 -24.28 0.88 14.92
N HIS A 443 -24.50 -0.29 15.51
CA HIS A 443 -23.62 -0.85 16.55
C HIS A 443 -22.73 -2.00 16.06
N ARG A 444 -22.91 -2.49 14.84
CA ARG A 444 -22.05 -3.51 14.22
C ARG A 444 -20.93 -2.82 13.43
N GLY A 445 -19.72 -3.35 13.50
CA GLY A 445 -18.54 -2.76 12.88
C GLY A 445 -17.91 -1.62 13.69
N VAL A 446 -18.35 -1.42 14.94
CA VAL A 446 -17.84 -0.40 15.86
C VAL A 446 -16.87 -1.05 16.85
N PRO A 447 -15.63 -0.52 17.02
CA PRO A 447 -14.65 -1.13 17.90
C PRO A 447 -15.03 -0.99 19.37
N GLY A 448 -14.73 -2.02 20.14
CA GLY A 448 -14.73 -1.99 21.60
C GLY A 448 -13.78 -3.04 22.16
N THR A 449 -13.39 -2.87 23.42
CA THR A 449 -12.62 -3.88 24.16
C THR A 449 -13.29 -5.25 24.01
N ALA A 450 -12.53 -6.27 23.61
CA ALA A 450 -13.07 -7.60 23.45
C ALA A 450 -13.52 -8.19 24.79
N ARG A 451 -14.63 -8.95 24.77
CA ARG A 451 -15.04 -9.77 25.92
C ARG A 451 -13.94 -10.77 26.26
N PRO A 452 -13.73 -11.15 27.54
CA PRO A 452 -12.58 -11.96 27.95
C PRO A 452 -12.36 -13.24 27.15
N GLU A 453 -13.44 -13.97 26.83
CA GLU A 453 -13.35 -15.22 26.07
C GLU A 453 -12.93 -14.98 24.61
N VAL A 454 -13.49 -13.94 23.98
CA VAL A 454 -13.15 -13.55 22.61
C VAL A 454 -11.73 -12.98 22.57
N GLY A 455 -11.36 -12.16 23.55
CA GLY A 455 -10.02 -11.60 23.67
C GLY A 455 -8.96 -12.69 23.81
N GLN A 456 -9.22 -13.71 24.62
CA GLN A 456 -8.34 -14.88 24.72
C GLN A 456 -8.18 -15.58 23.36
N GLN A 457 -9.28 -15.83 22.64
CA GLN A 457 -9.25 -16.47 21.32
C GLN A 457 -8.46 -15.65 20.28
N ILE A 458 -8.66 -14.32 20.26
CA ILE A 458 -7.93 -13.39 19.39
C ILE A 458 -6.42 -13.50 19.65
N LEU A 459 -6.03 -13.49 20.93
CA LEU A 459 -4.62 -13.52 21.31
C LEU A 459 -3.99 -14.89 21.06
N GLU A 460 -4.69 -15.99 21.32
CA GLU A 460 -4.23 -17.35 20.97
C GLU A 460 -4.06 -17.51 19.44
N THR A 461 -4.94 -16.90 18.66
CA THR A 461 -4.82 -16.84 17.20
C THR A 461 -3.56 -16.08 16.79
N MET A 462 -3.29 -14.92 17.40
CA MET A 462 -2.03 -14.18 17.17
C MET A 462 -0.80 -14.99 17.58
N GLN A 463 -0.83 -15.74 18.70
CA GLN A 463 0.29 -16.63 19.08
C GLN A 463 0.55 -17.67 17.99
N ARG A 464 -0.50 -18.37 17.53
CA ARG A 464 -0.39 -19.39 16.49
C ARG A 464 0.17 -18.83 15.19
N LEU A 465 -0.34 -17.69 14.74
CA LEU A 465 0.06 -17.05 13.48
C LEU A 465 1.48 -16.48 13.53
N SER A 466 1.97 -16.12 14.71
CA SER A 466 3.31 -15.54 14.90
C SER A 466 4.40 -16.60 15.16
N ALA A 467 3.99 -17.84 15.51
CA ALA A 467 4.91 -18.93 15.82
C ALA A 467 5.86 -19.31 14.67
N PRO A 468 5.44 -19.34 13.38
CA PRO A 468 6.36 -19.61 12.26
C PRO A 468 7.52 -18.62 12.16
N TYR A 469 7.32 -17.39 12.63
CA TYR A 469 8.33 -16.33 12.65
C TYR A 469 9.19 -16.31 13.92
N ASN A 470 9.10 -17.35 14.76
CA ASN A 470 9.78 -17.46 16.06
C ASN A 470 9.47 -16.30 17.03
N THR A 471 8.31 -15.64 16.87
CA THR A 471 7.90 -14.56 17.76
C THR A 471 7.11 -15.14 18.93
N THR A 472 7.66 -15.00 20.14
CA THR A 472 7.01 -15.48 21.37
C THR A 472 6.15 -14.38 21.99
N MET A 473 4.88 -14.69 22.25
CA MET A 473 3.93 -13.80 22.91
C MET A 473 3.38 -14.45 24.17
N THR A 474 3.30 -13.70 25.27
CA THR A 474 2.57 -14.07 26.51
C THR A 474 1.22 -13.37 26.55
N ILE A 475 0.27 -13.89 27.32
CA ILE A 475 -1.00 -13.20 27.60
C ILE A 475 -0.98 -12.78 29.07
N GLU A 476 -1.04 -11.48 29.32
CA GLU A 476 -0.93 -10.85 30.64
C GLU A 476 -2.15 -9.96 30.84
N ASP A 477 -3.01 -10.29 31.80
CA ASP A 477 -4.23 -9.53 32.13
C ASP A 477 -5.12 -9.21 30.91
N GLY A 478 -5.27 -10.19 30.00
CA GLY A 478 -6.08 -10.04 28.78
C GLY A 478 -5.40 -9.26 27.65
N VAL A 479 -4.10 -8.98 27.76
CA VAL A 479 -3.30 -8.29 26.76
C VAL A 479 -2.20 -9.22 26.25
N GLY A 480 -2.02 -9.30 24.93
CA GLY A 480 -0.88 -10.00 24.34
C GLY A 480 0.39 -9.19 24.51
N VAL A 481 1.47 -9.79 24.99
CA VAL A 481 2.74 -9.09 25.23
C VAL A 481 3.89 -9.83 24.55
N VAL A 482 4.59 -9.14 23.66
CA VAL A 482 5.86 -9.59 23.06
C VAL A 482 6.97 -8.73 23.64
N ARG A 483 7.95 -9.35 24.29
CA ARG A 483 9.15 -8.66 24.77
C ARG A 483 10.34 -9.09 23.94
N VAL A 484 11.00 -8.12 23.32
CA VAL A 484 12.18 -8.36 22.50
C VAL A 484 13.38 -8.08 23.39
N SER A 485 14.15 -9.12 23.69
CA SER A 485 15.40 -8.93 24.42
C SER A 485 16.35 -8.10 23.56
N ALA A 486 16.91 -7.04 24.12
CA ALA A 486 17.96 -6.28 23.47
C ALA A 486 19.06 -7.27 23.04
N ALA A 487 19.33 -7.36 21.75
CA ALA A 487 20.43 -8.17 21.26
C ALA A 487 21.71 -7.68 21.96
N VAL A 488 22.33 -8.53 22.77
CA VAL A 488 23.64 -8.29 23.37
C VAL A 488 24.65 -8.26 22.21
N GLY A 489 24.87 -7.09 21.59
CA GLY A 489 25.58 -7.10 20.31
C GLY A 489 25.85 -5.77 19.63
N ALA A 490 26.15 -4.70 20.35
CA ALA A 490 26.94 -3.60 19.80
C ALA A 490 28.18 -3.43 20.68
N ASN A 491 29.29 -4.02 20.22
CA ASN A 491 30.61 -3.77 20.78
C ASN A 491 30.81 -2.26 20.89
N ARG A 492 30.94 -1.76 22.13
CA ARG A 492 31.66 -0.52 22.38
C ARG A 492 33.07 -0.69 21.79
N ARG A 493 33.35 0.04 20.71
CA ARG A 493 34.71 0.42 20.35
C ARG A 493 34.72 1.87 19.94
#